data_AF-A0AA50PMX5-F1
#
_entry.id   AF-A0AA50PMX5-F1
#
_cell.length_a   1.000
_cell.length_b   1.000
_cell.length_c   1.000
_cell.angle_alpha   90.00
_cell.angle_beta   90.00
_cell.angle_gamma   90.00
#
_symmetry.space_group_name_H-M   'P 1'
#
loop_
_entity.id
_entity.type
_entity.pdbx_description
1 polymer ?
#
loop_
_entity_poly.entity_id
_entity_poly.type
_entity_poly.pdbx_seq_one_letter_code
_entity_poly.pdbx_strand_id
1 'polypeptide(L)'
;IIEVQDGTRIKLQLWDTAGQERFRSITKSYYRNSVGALLVYDVCNRSSFEHIPLWMMEAKRHIEPHRPVFALVGCKVDLVGTDNKNGARRQVSCEEARMFAEENG
;
A
#
# COMPACT_ATOMS: atom_id res chain seq x y z
N ILE A 1 10.76 -10.91 15.40
CA ILE A 1 11.42 -11.88 14.51
C ILE A 1 10.36 -12.89 14.11
N ILE A 2 10.24 -13.17 12.82
CA ILE A 2 9.26 -14.07 12.24
C ILE A 2 10.05 -15.24 11.66
N GLU A 3 9.55 -16.45 11.82
CA GLU A 3 10.12 -17.65 11.20
C GLU A 3 9.25 -18.03 10.01
N VAL A 4 9.86 -18.19 8.84
CA VAL A 4 9.18 -18.64 7.62
C VAL A 4 9.32 -20.17 7.48
N GLN A 5 8.55 -20.77 6.56
CA GLN A 5 8.36 -22.23 6.47
C GLN A 5 9.65 -23.07 6.36
N ASP A 6 10.75 -22.50 5.88
CA ASP A 6 12.05 -23.16 5.74
C ASP A 6 12.94 -23.04 7.00
N GLY A 7 12.42 -22.48 8.09
CA GLY A 7 13.16 -22.22 9.34
C GLY A 7 13.97 -20.92 9.31
N THR A 8 13.94 -20.15 8.22
CA THR A 8 14.63 -18.85 8.14
C THR A 8 13.98 -17.84 9.07
N ARG A 9 14.80 -17.22 9.92
CA ARG A 9 14.36 -16.19 10.88
C ARG A 9 14.59 -14.79 10.33
N ILE A 10 13.51 -14.05 10.14
CA ILE A 10 13.50 -12.70 9.57
C ILE A 10 13.19 -11.68 10.66
N LYS A 11 14.00 -10.63 10.78
CA LYS A 11 13.66 -9.46 11.59
C LYS A 11 12.90 -8.46 10.71
N LEU A 12 11.58 -8.41 10.88
CA LEU A 12 10.74 -7.46 10.18
C LEU A 12 10.85 -6.05 10.80
N GLN A 13 11.04 -5.05 9.96
CA GLN A 13 10.95 -3.63 10.32
C GLN A 13 9.84 -3.01 9.48
N LEU A 14 8.84 -2.43 10.14
CA LEU A 14 7.71 -1.77 9.49
C LEU A 14 7.70 -0.30 9.89
N TRP A 15 7.47 0.56 8.91
CA TRP A 15 7.33 1.99 9.08
C TRP A 15 5.93 2.40 8.64
N ASP A 16 5.19 3.08 9.51
CA ASP A 16 3.92 3.69 9.15
C ASP A 16 4.17 5.15 8.74
N THR A 17 3.64 5.55 7.59
CA THR A 17 3.92 6.86 7.00
C THR A 17 2.62 7.62 6.79
N ALA A 18 2.59 8.89 7.18
CA ALA A 18 1.41 9.71 6.97
C ALA A 18 1.15 9.92 5.46
N GLY A 19 -0.03 9.51 4.98
CA GLY A 19 -0.46 9.63 3.58
C GLY A 19 -0.94 11.02 3.15
N GLN A 20 -0.76 12.06 3.98
CA GLN A 20 -1.11 13.44 3.60
C GLN A 20 0.09 14.13 2.97
N GLU A 21 -0.18 14.93 1.94
CA GLU A 21 0.85 15.60 1.14
C GLU A 21 1.81 16.46 1.96
N ARG A 22 1.29 17.12 2.99
CA ARG A 22 2.04 17.98 3.93
C ARG A 22 3.14 17.27 4.72
N PHE A 23 3.14 15.93 4.73
CA PHE A 23 4.14 15.12 5.43
C PHE A 23 5.15 14.44 4.50
N ARG A 24 5.05 14.65 3.17
CA ARG A 24 5.95 14.02 2.18
C ARG A 24 7.43 14.25 2.44
N SER A 25 7.82 15.40 3.00
CA SER A 25 9.23 15.68 3.34
C SER A 25 9.75 14.77 4.46
N ILE A 26 8.90 14.40 5.41
CA ILE A 26 9.22 13.51 6.53
C ILE A 26 9.23 12.05 6.07
N THR A 27 8.34 11.69 5.13
CA THR A 27 8.23 10.32 4.59
C THR A 27 9.52 9.83 3.90
N LYS A 28 10.31 10.73 3.33
CA LYS A 28 11.54 10.38 2.59
C LYS A 28 12.58 9.61 3.39
N SER A 29 12.76 9.92 4.67
CA SER A 29 13.76 9.24 5.51
C SER A 29 13.40 7.77 5.76
N TYR A 30 12.11 7.42 5.71
CA TYR A 30 11.62 6.06 5.92
C TYR A 30 11.75 5.16 4.69
N TYR A 31 11.90 5.73 3.48
CA TYR A 31 12.14 4.95 2.26
C TYR A 31 13.57 4.42 2.17
N ARG A 32 14.56 5.16 2.68
CA ARG A 32 15.97 4.79 2.54
C ARG A 32 16.23 3.43 3.19
N ASN A 33 16.95 2.55 2.47
CA ASN A 33 17.24 1.17 2.88
C ASN A 33 16.01 0.25 3.05
N SER A 34 14.80 0.69 2.74
CA SER A 34 13.66 -0.22 2.64
C SER A 34 13.85 -1.20 1.48
N VAL A 35 13.13 -2.32 1.53
CA VAL A 35 13.15 -3.36 0.46
C VAL A 35 11.86 -3.35 -0.37
N GLY A 36 10.85 -2.60 0.07
CA GLY A 36 9.55 -2.54 -0.56
C GLY A 36 8.58 -1.65 0.19
N ALA A 37 7.37 -1.56 -0.32
CA ALA A 37 6.28 -0.78 0.28
C ALA A 37 4.93 -1.48 0.11
N LEU A 38 4.07 -1.33 1.13
CA LEU A 38 2.65 -1.63 1.04
C LEU A 38 1.94 -0.36 0.56
N LEU A 39 1.36 -0.41 -0.63
CA LEU A 39 0.57 0.68 -1.19
C LEU A 39 -0.89 0.46 -0.77
N VAL A 40 -1.34 1.24 0.21
CA VAL A 40 -2.66 1.02 0.84
C VAL A 40 -3.66 2.06 0.35
N TYR A 41 -4.85 1.62 -0.05
CA TYR A 41 -5.98 2.48 -0.40
C TYR A 41 -7.26 2.02 0.29
N ASP A 42 -8.22 2.93 0.48
CA ASP A 42 -9.52 2.65 1.06
C ASP A 42 -10.50 2.21 -0.05
N VAL A 43 -11.07 1.01 0.08
CA VAL A 43 -11.94 0.44 -0.97
C VAL A 43 -13.24 1.22 -1.18
N CYS A 44 -13.61 2.07 -0.23
CA CYS A 44 -14.77 2.95 -0.28
C CYS A 44 -14.43 4.38 -0.74
N ASN A 45 -13.17 4.67 -1.06
CA ASN A 45 -12.72 5.99 -1.49
C ASN A 45 -11.84 5.88 -2.75
N ARG A 46 -12.46 6.11 -3.91
CA ARG A 46 -11.81 6.07 -5.23
C ARG A 46 -10.56 6.95 -5.32
N SER A 47 -10.62 8.16 -4.77
CA SER A 47 -9.50 9.11 -4.84
C SER A 47 -8.25 8.54 -4.15
N SER A 48 -8.40 7.77 -3.07
CA SER A 48 -7.26 7.13 -2.41
C SER A 48 -6.53 6.12 -3.31
N PHE A 49 -7.26 5.40 -4.17
CA PHE A 49 -6.70 4.48 -5.16
C PHE A 49 -6.00 5.23 -6.30
N GLU A 50 -6.59 6.33 -6.77
CA GLU A 50 -6.00 7.15 -7.84
C GLU A 50 -4.67 7.82 -7.44
N HIS A 51 -4.37 7.95 -6.14
CA HIS A 51 -3.08 8.42 -5.66
C HIS A 51 -1.99 7.35 -5.62
N ILE A 52 -2.33 6.06 -5.76
CA ILE A 52 -1.37 4.95 -5.68
C ILE A 52 -0.19 5.09 -6.68
N PRO A 53 -0.39 5.46 -7.96
CA PRO A 53 0.71 5.65 -8.90
C PRO A 53 1.73 6.68 -8.42
N LEU A 54 1.26 7.76 -7.78
CA LEU A 54 2.11 8.82 -7.24
C LEU A 54 2.95 8.32 -6.07
N TRP A 55 2.35 7.57 -5.13
CA TRP A 55 3.06 6.97 -4.01
C TRP A 55 4.06 5.92 -4.46
N MET A 56 3.70 5.10 -5.44
CA MET A 56 4.61 4.14 -6.06
C MET A 56 5.83 4.84 -6.68
N MET A 57 5.61 5.91 -7.43
CA MET A 57 6.70 6.71 -8.02
C MET A 57 7.61 7.31 -6.94
N GLU A 58 7.02 7.86 -5.88
CA GLU A 58 7.77 8.45 -4.76
C GLU A 58 8.65 7.40 -4.07
N ALA A 59 8.09 6.22 -3.78
CA ALA A 59 8.83 5.11 -3.20
C ALA A 59 9.95 4.61 -4.14
N LYS A 60 9.66 4.42 -5.44
CA LYS A 60 10.66 4.05 -6.45
C LYS A 60 11.84 5.03 -6.52
N ARG A 61 11.60 6.32 -6.26
CA ARG A 61 12.65 7.36 -6.30
C ARG A 61 13.54 7.38 -5.06
N HIS A 62 13.04 6.99 -3.89
CA HIS A 62 13.75 7.18 -2.62
C HIS A 62 14.16 5.87 -1.93
N ILE A 63 13.64 4.73 -2.38
CA ILE A 63 14.13 3.42 -1.96
C ILE A 63 15.41 3.12 -2.75
N GLU A 64 16.53 3.25 -2.05
CA GLU A 64 17.86 2.90 -2.53
C GLU A 64 18.62 2.19 -1.38
N PRO A 65 19.55 1.27 -1.67
CA PRO A 65 20.01 0.84 -3.00
C PRO A 65 19.17 -0.30 -3.62
N HIS A 66 18.17 -0.81 -2.90
CA HIS A 66 17.40 -1.97 -3.33
C HIS A 66 16.38 -1.61 -4.41
N ARG A 67 16.11 -2.55 -5.32
CA ARG A 67 14.91 -2.47 -6.17
C ARG A 67 13.68 -2.78 -5.30
N PRO A 68 12.73 -1.85 -5.14
CA PRO A 68 11.59 -2.06 -4.25
C PRO A 68 10.60 -3.08 -4.81
N VAL A 69 10.06 -3.92 -3.91
CA VAL A 69 8.87 -4.75 -4.15
C VAL A 69 7.63 -4.02 -3.65
N PHE A 70 6.53 -4.07 -4.40
CA PHE A 70 5.28 -3.43 -4.02
C PHE A 70 4.20 -4.47 -3.77
N ALA A 71 3.36 -4.24 -2.75
CA ALA A 71 2.10 -4.94 -2.60
C ALA A 71 0.97 -3.92 -2.48
N LEU A 72 -0.04 -4.06 -3.33
CA LEU A 72 -1.24 -3.23 -3.29
C LEU A 72 -2.24 -3.82 -2.30
N VAL A 73 -2.75 -2.99 -1.38
CA VAL A 73 -3.64 -3.42 -0.30
C VAL A 73 -4.89 -2.53 -0.26
N GLY A 74 -6.06 -3.13 -0.52
CA GLY A 74 -7.34 -2.49 -0.27
C GLY A 74 -7.76 -2.67 1.19
N CYS A 75 -7.99 -1.57 1.92
CA CYS A 75 -8.37 -1.57 3.33
C CYS A 75 -9.82 -1.09 3.56
N LYS A 76 -10.27 -1.15 4.81
CA LYS A 76 -11.63 -0.77 5.27
C LYS A 76 -12.77 -1.54 4.59
N VAL A 77 -12.53 -2.83 4.35
CA VAL A 77 -13.54 -3.72 3.75
C VAL A 77 -14.77 -3.91 4.65
N ASP A 78 -14.62 -3.70 5.95
CA ASP A 78 -15.69 -3.70 6.95
C ASP A 78 -16.73 -2.57 6.75
N LEU A 79 -16.34 -1.47 6.09
CA LEU A 79 -17.25 -0.38 5.75
C LEU A 79 -18.17 -0.71 4.57
N VAL A 80 -17.82 -1.75 3.78
CA VAL A 80 -18.62 -2.17 2.63
C VAL A 80 -19.87 -2.88 3.16
N GLY A 81 -21.03 -2.23 2.99
CA GLY A 81 -22.30 -2.81 3.42
C GLY A 81 -22.61 -4.11 2.68
N THR A 82 -23.00 -5.16 3.41
CA THR A 82 -23.38 -6.45 2.81
C THR A 82 -24.83 -6.45 2.33
N ASP A 83 -25.73 -5.69 2.97
CA ASP A 83 -27.17 -5.72 2.70
C ASP A 83 -27.86 -4.42 3.14
N ASN A 84 -28.17 -3.49 2.21
CA ASN A 84 -29.10 -2.33 2.36
C ASN A 84 -29.10 -1.53 3.69
N LYS A 85 -28.06 -1.64 4.52
CA LYS A 85 -27.90 -0.98 5.82
C LYS A 85 -26.65 -0.12 5.74
N ASN A 86 -26.82 1.21 5.76
CA ASN A 86 -25.91 2.32 6.11
C ASN A 86 -24.38 2.22 5.84
N GLY A 87 -23.91 1.21 5.10
CA GLY A 87 -22.50 1.01 4.77
C GLY A 87 -22.10 1.81 3.55
N ALA A 88 -20.81 2.07 3.42
CA ALA A 88 -20.27 2.73 2.25
C ALA A 88 -20.31 1.78 1.05
N ARG A 89 -20.52 2.35 -0.14
CA ARG A 89 -20.42 1.60 -1.39
C ARG A 89 -18.94 1.40 -1.73
N ARG A 90 -18.53 0.16 -2.00
CA ARG A 90 -17.22 -0.12 -2.61
C ARG A 90 -17.10 0.64 -3.94
N GLN A 91 -16.03 1.44 -4.08
CA GLN A 91 -15.75 2.26 -5.25
C GLN A 91 -14.64 1.70 -6.15
N VAL A 92 -13.87 0.73 -5.64
CA VAL A 92 -12.80 0.04 -6.37
C VAL A 92 -13.00 -1.46 -6.26
N SER A 93 -13.18 -2.13 -7.40
CA SER A 93 -13.38 -3.58 -7.44
C SER A 93 -12.07 -4.32 -7.20
N CYS A 94 -12.16 -5.58 -6.75
CA CYS A 94 -10.96 -6.41 -6.60
C CYS A 94 -10.29 -6.69 -7.96
N GLU A 95 -11.10 -6.83 -9.02
CA GLU A 95 -10.59 -7.06 -10.38
C GLU A 95 -9.79 -5.86 -10.90
N GLU A 96 -10.32 -4.64 -10.74
CA GLU A 96 -9.64 -3.41 -11.13
C GLU A 96 -8.29 -3.25 -10.40
N ALA A 97 -8.30 -3.44 -9.08
CA ALA A 97 -7.08 -3.36 -8.27
C ALA A 97 -6.06 -4.45 -8.65
N ARG A 98 -6.54 -5.66 -8.99
CA ARG A 98 -5.70 -6.77 -9.45
C ARG A 98 -5.03 -6.45 -10.78
N MET A 99 -5.81 -5.94 -11.76
CA MET A 99 -5.27 -5.52 -13.06
C MET A 99 -4.21 -4.44 -12.88
N PHE A 100 -4.48 -3.43 -12.06
CA PHE A 100 -3.49 -2.38 -11.78
C PHE A 100 -2.20 -2.96 -11.19
N ALA A 101 -2.29 -3.89 -10.24
CA ALA A 101 -1.11 -4.53 -9.66
C ALA A 101 -0.31 -5.28 -10.72
N GLU A 102 -0.96 -6.12 -11.53
CA GLU A 102 -0.31 -6.91 -12.60
C GLU A 102 0.37 -6.03 -13.66
N GLU A 103 -0.21 -4.88 -14.00
CA GLU A 103 0.37 -3.93 -14.96
C GLU A 103 1.60 -3.18 -14.39
N ASN A 104 1.72 -3.06 -13.06
CA ASN A 104 2.72 -2.21 -12.41
C ASN A 104 3.84 -2.98 -11.67
N GLY A 105 3.80 -4.33 -11.68
CA GLY A 105 4.89 -5.21 -11.25
C GLY A 105 4.43 -6.29 -10.29
#